data_AF-A0A9Q0C8Y9-F1
#
_entry.id   AF-A0A9Q0C8Y9-F1
#
_cell.length_a   1.000
_cell.length_b   1.000
_cell.length_c   1.000
_cell.angle_alpha   90.00
_cell.angle_beta   90.00
_cell.angle_gamma   90.00
#
_symmetry.space_group_name_H-M   'P 1'
#
loop_
_entity.id
_entity.type
_entity.pdbx_description
1 polymer ?
#
loop_
_entity_poly.entity_id
_entity_poly.type
_entity_poly.pdbx_seq_one_letter_code
_entity_poly.pdbx_strand_id
1 'polypeptide(L)'
;MYKNFETLRYFSDGSIKNCYTLTPVSKGLKYLVRASFYYGNYDNSGALPTFDLYYGVNFWKTIVISEPDVMYLPEIIAIAPENYIQVCLVNTGHGTPFISALELRPLSSTLYEPATSLQSLALYGRRNVGSNATIVRYPTDAHDRLWLSYMQSSWTAISTNTSMLGFKFEVPSLVLQTAAVATTANDTMDLEWQADDEYQSNEWLVVIHYAEIQLLPNNSIREFDIYSNGMNEFPAPDGPISPIYNRTGYAYFTTKDLTNYNVSLKSTQRATLPPILNAFELYTILPVQFWATYDGDVTAINLIKASYKGISKGWNGDPCVPTNLGWSGVNCTTDSSKVPRITTLNLSSIGLNGAMITAFGSLTSLVKL
;
A
#
# COMPACT_ATOMS: atom_id res chain seq x y z
N MET A 1 10.39 21.32 3.31
CA MET A 1 9.06 20.74 3.07
C MET A 1 8.89 20.60 1.56
N TYR A 2 8.43 19.46 1.04
CA TYR A 2 8.20 19.33 -0.41
C TYR A 2 7.00 20.19 -0.81
N LYS A 3 7.03 20.82 -2.00
CA LYS A 3 5.99 21.72 -2.50
C LYS A 3 4.57 21.12 -2.45
N ASN A 4 4.46 19.80 -2.59
CA ASN A 4 3.20 19.07 -2.54
C ASN A 4 2.54 19.04 -1.14
N PHE A 5 3.22 19.53 -0.10
CA PHE A 5 2.72 19.56 1.28
C PHE A 5 2.41 20.99 1.77
N GLU A 6 2.58 22.00 0.92
CA GLU A 6 2.20 23.39 1.22
C GLU A 6 0.69 23.63 1.08
N THR A 7 -0.02 22.71 0.43
CA THR A 7 -1.47 22.78 0.20
C THR A 7 -2.14 21.45 0.46
N LEU A 8 -3.42 21.50 0.85
CA LEU A 8 -4.26 20.32 0.97
C LEU A 8 -5.67 20.59 0.44
N ARG A 9 -6.41 19.53 0.17
CA ARG A 9 -7.87 19.58 -0.02
C ARG A 9 -8.56 18.92 1.16
N TYR A 10 -9.58 19.58 1.70
CA TYR A 10 -10.47 19.04 2.73
C TYR A 10 -11.91 18.95 2.21
N PHE A 11 -12.75 18.16 2.87
CA PHE A 11 -14.11 17.85 2.41
C PHE A 11 -15.17 18.17 3.47
N SER A 12 -15.66 19.42 3.49
CA SER A 12 -16.60 19.93 4.50
C SER A 12 -18.07 19.92 4.07
N ASP A 13 -18.42 19.25 2.97
CA ASP A 13 -19.78 19.30 2.38
C ASP A 13 -20.79 18.40 3.09
N GLY A 14 -20.36 17.71 4.16
CA GLY A 14 -21.16 16.74 4.91
C GLY A 14 -21.28 15.38 4.23
N SER A 15 -20.58 15.16 3.11
CA SER A 15 -20.51 13.85 2.47
C SER A 15 -19.70 12.90 3.35
N ILE A 16 -20.25 11.71 3.63
CA ILE A 16 -19.56 10.66 4.38
C ILE A 16 -18.35 10.14 3.59
N LYS A 17 -18.45 10.08 2.25
CA LYS A 17 -17.45 9.50 1.36
C LYS A 17 -17.06 10.50 0.26
N ASN A 18 -15.76 10.72 0.07
CA ASN A 18 -15.20 11.60 -0.96
C ASN A 18 -14.12 10.85 -1.74
N CYS A 19 -14.26 10.76 -3.06
CA CYS A 19 -13.40 9.90 -3.88
C CYS A 19 -12.71 10.66 -5.00
N TYR A 20 -11.43 10.39 -5.19
CA TYR A 20 -10.71 10.71 -6.42
C TYR A 20 -10.83 9.56 -7.39
N THR A 21 -10.92 9.87 -8.69
CA THR A 21 -10.83 8.89 -9.77
C THR A 21 -9.53 9.14 -10.52
N LEU A 22 -8.60 8.19 -10.45
CA LEU A 22 -7.30 8.24 -11.08
C LEU A 22 -7.35 7.58 -12.46
N THR A 23 -6.95 8.35 -13.47
CA THR A 23 -6.83 7.92 -14.87
C THR A 23 -5.62 8.63 -15.51
N PRO A 24 -5.00 8.06 -16.56
CA PRO A 24 -5.29 6.76 -17.17
C PRO A 24 -4.79 5.57 -16.34
N VAL A 25 -5.57 4.49 -16.33
CA VAL A 25 -5.26 3.20 -15.71
C VAL A 25 -5.71 2.09 -16.65
N SER A 26 -5.01 0.96 -16.65
CA SER A 26 -5.40 -0.22 -17.42
C SER A 26 -5.80 -1.34 -16.47
N LYS A 27 -7.02 -1.85 -16.66
CA LYS A 27 -7.55 -3.00 -15.91
C LYS A 27 -6.57 -4.17 -15.95
N GLY A 28 -6.35 -4.79 -14.80
CA GLY A 28 -5.46 -5.94 -14.65
C GLY A 28 -3.96 -5.60 -14.52
N LEU A 29 -3.56 -4.33 -14.70
CA LEU A 29 -2.18 -3.91 -14.41
C LEU A 29 -2.01 -3.56 -12.93
N LYS A 30 -0.76 -3.65 -12.47
CA LYS A 30 -0.37 -3.39 -11.09
C LYS A 30 0.07 -1.94 -10.93
N TYR A 31 -0.34 -1.33 -9.83
CA TYR A 31 -0.02 0.05 -9.52
C TYR A 31 0.43 0.17 -8.07
N LEU A 32 1.39 1.06 -7.84
CA LEU A 32 1.66 1.64 -6.55
C LEU A 32 0.85 2.94 -6.45
N VAL A 33 0.03 3.03 -5.41
CA VAL A 33 -0.71 4.23 -5.05
C VAL A 33 -0.22 4.72 -3.71
N ARG A 34 0.11 6.01 -3.62
CA ARG A 34 0.49 6.64 -2.36
C ARG A 34 -0.37 7.85 -2.10
N ALA A 35 -1.05 7.87 -0.96
CA ALA A 35 -1.73 9.06 -0.47
C ALA A 35 -0.81 9.76 0.55
N SER A 36 -0.89 11.08 0.62
CA SER A 36 -0.09 11.87 1.56
C SER A 36 -0.96 12.83 2.35
N PHE A 37 -0.69 12.89 3.66
CA PHE A 37 -1.42 13.71 4.60
C PHE A 37 -0.44 14.49 5.46
N TYR A 38 -0.48 15.81 5.33
CA TYR A 38 0.17 16.75 6.23
C TYR A 38 -0.90 17.71 6.74
N TYR A 39 -1.21 17.64 8.04
CA TYR A 39 -2.34 18.37 8.62
C TYR A 39 -2.04 19.86 8.76
N GLY A 40 -0.89 20.20 9.35
CA GLY A 40 -0.44 21.59 9.56
C GLY A 40 -1.44 22.46 10.34
N ASN A 41 -2.40 21.86 11.04
CA ASN A 41 -3.51 22.55 11.71
C ASN A 41 -4.25 23.54 10.79
N TYR A 42 -4.49 23.16 9.53
CA TYR A 42 -5.00 24.06 8.49
C TYR A 42 -6.33 24.77 8.82
N ASP A 43 -7.13 24.19 9.71
CA ASP A 43 -8.44 24.72 10.12
C ASP A 43 -8.39 25.53 11.43
N ASN A 44 -7.22 25.64 12.05
CA ASN A 44 -6.99 26.26 13.37
C ASN A 44 -7.86 25.69 14.50
N SER A 45 -8.40 24.47 14.36
CA SER A 45 -9.25 23.85 15.38
C SER A 45 -8.43 23.27 16.53
N GLY A 46 -7.18 22.87 16.26
CA GLY A 46 -6.36 22.06 17.18
C GLY A 46 -6.86 20.63 17.38
N ALA A 47 -8.01 20.26 16.78
CA ALA A 47 -8.55 18.91 16.82
C ALA A 47 -7.87 18.07 15.75
N LEU A 48 -7.28 16.94 16.15
CA LEU A 48 -6.59 16.06 15.21
C LEU A 48 -7.60 15.11 14.55
N PRO A 49 -7.68 15.08 13.21
CA PRO A 49 -8.69 14.30 12.52
C PRO A 49 -8.33 12.82 12.41
N THR A 50 -9.36 11.97 12.46
CA THR A 50 -9.30 10.55 12.12
C THR A 50 -10.33 10.25 11.03
N PHE A 51 -9.94 9.48 10.02
CA PHE A 51 -10.81 9.09 8.91
C PHE A 51 -10.28 7.84 8.21
N ASP A 52 -11.11 7.16 7.44
CA ASP A 52 -10.70 5.94 6.75
C ASP A 52 -10.30 6.22 5.30
N LEU A 53 -9.32 5.47 4.82
CA LEU A 53 -8.86 5.44 3.45
C LEU A 53 -9.28 4.13 2.78
N TYR A 54 -9.77 4.21 1.55
CA TYR A 54 -10.20 3.06 0.75
C TYR A 54 -9.52 3.06 -0.60
N TYR A 55 -9.12 1.87 -1.07
CA TYR A 55 -8.71 1.60 -2.44
C TYR A 55 -9.89 0.95 -3.18
N GLY A 56 -10.51 1.71 -4.08
CA GLY A 56 -11.80 1.38 -4.66
C GLY A 56 -12.86 1.25 -3.57
N VAL A 57 -13.40 0.04 -3.43
CA VAL A 57 -14.46 -0.30 -2.47
C VAL A 57 -13.92 -1.02 -1.23
N ASN A 58 -12.61 -1.30 -1.18
CA ASN A 58 -11.97 -2.07 -0.13
C ASN A 58 -11.25 -1.15 0.84
N PHE A 59 -11.40 -1.45 2.14
CA PHE A 59 -10.71 -0.74 3.20
C PHE A 59 -9.19 -0.85 3.00
N TRP A 60 -8.50 0.28 3.12
CA TRP A 60 -7.05 0.34 3.02
C TRP A 60 -6.43 0.58 4.39
N LYS A 61 -6.73 1.71 5.05
CA LYS A 61 -6.16 2.04 6.36
C LYS A 61 -7.00 3.10 7.05
N THR A 62 -7.07 3.09 8.38
CA THR A 62 -7.51 4.27 9.15
C THR A 62 -6.35 5.26 9.25
N ILE A 63 -6.59 6.51 8.86
CA ILE A 63 -5.64 7.60 9.01
C ILE A 63 -5.88 8.25 10.37
N VAL A 64 -4.94 8.07 11.28
CA VAL A 64 -4.93 8.71 12.60
C VAL A 64 -3.87 9.80 12.60
N ILE A 65 -4.30 11.06 12.57
CA ILE A 65 -3.37 12.18 12.75
C ILE A 65 -3.09 12.29 14.25
N SER A 66 -1.84 12.09 14.64
CA SER A 66 -1.38 12.21 16.04
C SER A 66 -0.67 13.53 16.31
N GLU A 67 -0.10 14.15 15.28
CA GLU A 67 0.62 15.42 15.38
C GLU A 67 0.38 16.31 14.15
N PRO A 68 0.27 17.64 14.31
CA PRO A 68 0.03 18.54 13.19
C PRO A 68 1.16 18.56 12.15
N ASP A 69 2.40 18.45 12.61
CA ASP A 69 3.60 18.64 11.79
C ASP A 69 4.24 17.35 11.29
N VAL A 70 3.52 16.23 11.41
CA VAL A 70 3.96 14.91 10.91
C VAL A 70 3.31 14.61 9.56
N MET A 71 4.07 13.94 8.70
CA MET A 71 3.62 13.48 7.39
C MET A 71 3.23 12.01 7.46
N TYR A 72 2.03 11.69 7.00
CA TYR A 72 1.52 10.32 6.89
C TYR A 72 1.47 9.92 5.43
N LEU A 73 2.10 8.81 5.08
CA LEU A 73 2.36 8.38 3.70
C LEU A 73 1.93 6.92 3.45
N PRO A 74 0.64 6.56 3.64
CA PRO A 74 0.20 5.21 3.29
C PRO A 74 0.44 4.94 1.80
N GLU A 75 0.98 3.75 1.53
CA GLU A 75 1.25 3.25 0.19
C GLU A 75 0.62 1.86 0.04
N ILE A 76 0.04 1.58 -1.13
CA ILE A 76 -0.54 0.27 -1.47
C ILE A 76 -0.11 -0.14 -2.87
N ILE A 77 0.19 -1.42 -3.01
CA ILE A 77 0.41 -2.07 -4.29
C ILE A 77 -0.79 -2.97 -4.55
N ALA A 78 -1.52 -2.70 -5.64
CA ALA A 78 -2.74 -3.40 -5.97
C ALA A 78 -2.89 -3.54 -7.50
N ILE A 79 -3.64 -4.57 -7.91
CA ILE A 79 -4.09 -4.68 -9.30
C ILE A 79 -5.29 -3.75 -9.50
N ALA A 80 -5.32 -3.02 -10.61
CA ALA A 80 -6.46 -2.21 -10.98
C ALA A 80 -7.65 -3.11 -11.36
N PRO A 81 -8.78 -3.06 -10.64
CA PRO A 81 -9.95 -3.87 -10.98
C PRO A 81 -10.64 -3.37 -12.25
N GLU A 82 -10.49 -2.07 -12.56
CA GLU A 82 -11.08 -1.40 -13.71
C GLU A 82 -10.06 -0.50 -14.43
N ASN A 83 -10.48 0.18 -15.51
CA ASN A 83 -9.66 1.17 -16.23
C ASN A 83 -9.50 2.52 -15.50
N TYR A 84 -9.79 2.52 -14.21
CA TYR A 84 -9.60 3.62 -13.28
C TYR A 84 -9.31 3.04 -11.90
N ILE A 85 -8.68 3.83 -11.04
CA ILE A 85 -8.57 3.53 -9.61
C ILE A 85 -9.31 4.62 -8.86
N GLN A 86 -10.16 4.23 -7.90
CA GLN A 86 -10.73 5.17 -6.96
C GLN A 86 -9.96 5.15 -5.64
N VAL A 87 -9.71 6.33 -5.08
CA VAL A 87 -9.19 6.46 -3.71
C VAL A 87 -10.19 7.32 -2.94
N CYS A 88 -10.79 6.73 -1.91
CA CYS A 88 -11.87 7.36 -1.17
C CYS A 88 -11.44 7.64 0.27
N LEU A 89 -11.76 8.85 0.73
CA LEU A 89 -11.66 9.26 2.12
C LEU A 89 -13.05 9.22 2.73
N VAL A 90 -13.18 8.53 3.87
CA VAL A 90 -14.44 8.30 4.55
C VAL A 90 -14.41 8.95 5.93
N ASN A 91 -15.33 9.90 6.14
CA ASN A 91 -15.48 10.60 7.40
C ASN A 91 -16.06 9.66 8.47
N THR A 92 -15.34 9.48 9.57
CA THR A 92 -15.74 8.64 10.71
C THR A 92 -16.39 9.45 11.84
N GLY A 93 -16.58 10.76 11.64
CA GLY A 93 -17.14 11.68 12.63
C GLY A 93 -16.09 12.35 13.54
N HIS A 94 -14.81 12.03 13.35
CA HIS A 94 -13.70 12.51 14.17
C HIS A 94 -12.83 13.54 13.45
N GLY A 95 -13.46 14.58 12.88
CA GLY A 95 -12.76 15.64 12.13
C GLY A 95 -12.98 15.56 10.62
N THR A 96 -12.45 16.56 9.90
CA THR A 96 -12.68 16.67 8.45
C THR A 96 -11.59 15.91 7.68
N PRO A 97 -11.94 14.91 6.85
CA PRO A 97 -10.95 14.25 6.00
C PRO A 97 -10.28 15.24 5.06
N PHE A 98 -8.99 15.06 4.85
CA PHE A 98 -8.18 15.90 3.97
C PHE A 98 -7.14 15.06 3.24
N ILE A 99 -6.54 15.59 2.19
CA ILE A 99 -5.42 14.97 1.48
C ILE A 99 -4.51 16.05 0.90
N SER A 100 -3.20 15.86 1.02
CA SER A 100 -2.19 16.79 0.49
C SER A 100 -1.75 16.38 -0.93
N ALA A 101 -1.52 15.09 -1.15
CA ALA A 101 -1.11 14.56 -2.45
C ALA A 101 -1.63 13.13 -2.69
N LEU A 102 -1.76 12.79 -3.97
CA LEU A 102 -2.07 11.45 -4.43
C LEU A 102 -1.16 11.10 -5.62
N GLU A 103 -0.34 10.07 -5.46
CA GLU A 103 0.64 9.61 -6.44
C GLU A 103 0.22 8.24 -7.00
N LEU A 104 0.34 8.07 -8.31
CA LEU A 104 0.04 6.83 -9.02
C LEU A 104 1.26 6.43 -9.87
N ARG A 105 1.80 5.23 -9.64
CA ARG A 105 2.94 4.69 -10.40
C ARG A 105 2.58 3.31 -10.97
N PRO A 106 2.68 3.10 -12.29
CA PRO A 106 2.53 1.76 -12.86
C PRO A 106 3.69 0.87 -12.42
N LEU A 107 3.41 -0.40 -12.14
CA LEU A 107 4.41 -1.41 -11.83
C LEU A 107 4.32 -2.57 -12.83
N SER A 108 5.47 -3.20 -13.10
CA SER A 108 5.50 -4.46 -13.84
C SER A 108 4.68 -5.53 -13.11
N SER A 109 3.98 -6.39 -13.85
CA SER A 109 3.23 -7.51 -13.28
C SER A 109 4.11 -8.49 -12.50
N THR A 110 5.40 -8.58 -12.86
CA THR A 110 6.41 -9.44 -12.21
C THR A 110 6.93 -8.90 -10.88
N LEU A 111 6.73 -7.61 -10.58
CA LEU A 111 7.12 -7.02 -9.30
C LEU A 111 6.05 -7.32 -8.25
N TYR A 112 6.45 -7.76 -7.06
CA TYR A 112 5.54 -8.07 -5.96
C TYR A 112 4.41 -9.04 -6.36
N GLU A 113 4.78 -10.23 -6.83
CA GLU A 113 3.85 -11.31 -7.23
C GLU A 113 2.74 -11.62 -6.20
N PRO A 114 2.96 -11.51 -4.87
CA PRO A 114 1.88 -11.68 -3.89
C PRO A 114 0.73 -10.68 -4.01
N ALA A 115 0.90 -9.54 -4.68
CA ALA A 115 -0.22 -8.65 -5.03
C ALA A 115 -1.01 -9.24 -6.22
N THR A 116 -2.25 -9.67 -5.96
CA THR A 116 -3.12 -10.31 -6.94
C THR A 116 -4.47 -9.58 -7.07
N SER A 117 -5.42 -10.13 -7.83
CA SER A 117 -6.79 -9.60 -7.88
C SER A 117 -7.59 -9.86 -6.59
N LEU A 118 -7.09 -10.71 -5.70
CA LEU A 118 -7.75 -11.09 -4.45
C LEU A 118 -7.12 -10.45 -3.21
N GLN A 119 -5.93 -9.85 -3.34
CA GLN A 119 -5.25 -9.20 -2.23
C GLN A 119 -4.28 -8.11 -2.69
N SER A 120 -4.13 -7.10 -1.85
CA SER A 120 -3.23 -5.96 -2.06
C SER A 120 -2.12 -5.96 -0.99
N LEU A 121 -1.05 -5.22 -1.23
CA LEU A 121 0.07 -5.08 -0.30
C LEU A 121 0.14 -3.64 0.19
N ALA A 122 -0.24 -3.39 1.45
CA ALA A 122 -0.10 -2.09 2.08
C ALA A 122 1.27 -1.96 2.73
N LEU A 123 2.03 -0.93 2.38
CA LEU A 123 3.38 -0.74 2.90
C LEU A 123 3.35 -0.35 4.37
N TYR A 124 4.09 -1.08 5.19
CA TYR A 124 4.40 -0.69 6.57
C TYR A 124 5.77 0.00 6.64
N GLY A 125 6.78 -0.57 5.97
CA GLY A 125 8.11 0.01 5.96
C GLY A 125 8.96 -0.47 4.79
N ARG A 126 9.69 0.47 4.17
CA ARG A 126 10.73 0.19 3.17
C ARG A 126 12.01 0.87 3.61
N ARG A 127 13.07 0.09 3.80
CA ARG A 127 14.29 0.53 4.49
C ARG A 127 15.55 0.27 3.68
N ASN A 128 16.42 1.28 3.64
CA ASN A 128 17.78 1.22 3.12
C ASN A 128 18.76 1.10 4.31
N VAL A 129 19.39 -0.07 4.43
CA VAL A 129 20.17 -0.43 5.60
C VAL A 129 21.62 0.06 5.47
N GLY A 130 22.15 0.66 6.54
CA GLY A 130 23.52 1.17 6.56
C GLY A 130 23.75 2.46 5.77
N SER A 131 22.67 3.11 5.31
CA SER A 131 22.74 4.37 4.59
C SER A 131 22.56 5.58 5.52
N ASN A 132 23.32 6.65 5.24
CA ASN A 132 23.13 7.97 5.87
C ASN A 132 22.16 8.86 5.07
N ALA A 133 21.71 8.43 3.89
CA ALA A 133 20.77 9.19 3.10
C ALA A 133 19.37 9.13 3.75
N THR A 134 18.75 10.29 3.98
CA THR A 134 17.41 10.35 4.59
C THR A 134 16.37 9.57 3.78
N ILE A 135 16.42 9.69 2.45
CA ILE A 135 15.49 9.02 1.55
C ILE A 135 16.13 8.83 0.18
N VAL A 136 15.95 7.64 -0.40
CA VAL A 136 16.20 7.38 -1.83
C VAL A 136 14.85 7.20 -2.52
N ARG A 137 14.60 7.97 -3.58
CA ARG A 137 13.38 7.92 -4.41
C ARG A 137 13.70 8.31 -5.86
N TYR A 138 12.70 8.60 -6.68
CA TYR A 138 12.91 9.11 -8.05
C TYR A 138 13.85 10.35 -8.07
N PRO A 139 14.76 10.46 -9.06
CA PRO A 139 14.92 9.61 -10.24
C PRO A 139 15.77 8.35 -10.02
N THR A 140 16.34 8.15 -8.84
CA THR A 140 17.20 7.00 -8.55
C THR A 140 16.39 5.69 -8.50
N ASP A 141 15.16 5.74 -7.96
CA ASP A 141 14.19 4.65 -8.10
C ASP A 141 13.19 4.97 -9.22
N ALA A 142 13.19 4.16 -10.27
CA ALA A 142 12.28 4.32 -11.41
C ALA A 142 10.80 4.17 -11.02
N HIS A 143 10.52 3.43 -9.94
CA HIS A 143 9.17 3.21 -9.41
C HIS A 143 8.76 4.27 -8.39
N ASP A 144 9.64 5.24 -8.12
CA ASP A 144 9.46 6.32 -7.14
C ASP A 144 9.06 5.82 -5.74
N ARG A 145 9.54 4.62 -5.37
CA ARG A 145 9.41 4.10 -4.01
C ARG A 145 10.28 4.91 -3.06
N LEU A 146 9.81 5.05 -1.82
CA LEU A 146 10.52 5.76 -0.77
C LEU A 146 11.34 4.77 0.06
N TRP A 147 12.66 4.81 -0.07
CA TRP A 147 13.59 4.02 0.75
C TRP A 147 14.17 4.88 1.85
N LEU A 148 13.72 4.68 3.09
CA LEU A 148 14.20 5.45 4.24
C LEU A 148 15.42 4.77 4.87
N SER A 149 16.37 5.54 5.39
CA SER A 149 17.50 4.95 6.11
C SER A 149 17.06 4.11 7.30
N TYR A 150 17.82 3.06 7.59
CA TYR A 150 17.64 2.23 8.77
C TYR A 150 18.98 1.72 9.28
N MET A 151 19.13 1.74 10.60
CA MET A 151 20.31 1.22 11.27
C MET A 151 19.97 0.86 12.71
N GLN A 152 20.59 -0.20 13.23
CA GLN A 152 20.56 -0.55 14.65
C GLN A 152 21.93 -0.32 15.27
N SER A 153 21.96 -0.09 16.58
CA SER A 153 23.21 0.12 17.33
C SER A 153 24.11 -1.11 17.37
N SER A 154 23.54 -2.31 17.27
CA SER A 154 24.25 -3.60 17.23
C SER A 154 24.85 -3.92 15.86
N TRP A 155 24.66 -3.07 14.85
CA TRP A 155 25.11 -3.30 13.47
C TRP A 155 26.24 -2.34 13.09
N THR A 156 27.07 -2.75 12.12
CA THR A 156 28.11 -1.92 11.50
C THR A 156 27.76 -1.66 10.06
N ALA A 157 27.70 -0.38 9.67
CA ALA A 157 27.42 0.02 8.30
C ALA A 157 28.65 -0.19 7.42
N ILE A 158 28.41 -0.65 6.20
CA ILE A 158 29.42 -0.84 5.15
C ILE A 158 28.87 -0.31 3.84
N SER A 159 29.76 0.11 2.94
CA SER A 159 29.38 0.66 1.65
C SER A 159 30.35 0.30 0.54
N THR A 160 29.88 0.45 -0.69
CA THR A 160 30.67 0.28 -1.91
C THR A 160 30.27 1.33 -2.94
N ASN A 161 31.17 1.62 -3.88
CA ASN A 161 30.86 2.45 -5.05
C ASN A 161 30.47 1.61 -6.28
N THR A 162 30.51 0.28 -6.17
CA THR A 162 30.17 -0.61 -7.27
C THR A 162 28.66 -0.56 -7.52
N SER A 163 28.27 -0.38 -8.78
CA SER A 163 26.86 -0.38 -9.17
C SER A 163 26.35 -1.81 -9.36
N MET A 164 25.15 -2.08 -8.86
CA MET A 164 24.49 -3.38 -8.94
C MET A 164 23.07 -3.23 -9.47
N LEU A 165 22.62 -4.23 -10.23
CA LEU A 165 21.26 -4.29 -10.72
C LEU A 165 20.37 -4.99 -9.68
N GLY A 166 19.33 -4.31 -9.20
CA GLY A 166 18.26 -4.97 -8.46
C GLY A 166 17.48 -5.88 -9.39
N PHE A 167 17.66 -7.20 -9.28
CA PHE A 167 17.11 -8.14 -10.25
C PHE A 167 15.59 -8.32 -10.12
N LYS A 168 15.11 -8.99 -9.04
CA LYS A 168 13.70 -9.38 -8.91
C LYS A 168 12.76 -8.24 -8.55
N PHE A 169 13.20 -7.34 -7.68
CA PHE A 169 12.40 -6.23 -7.16
C PHE A 169 12.86 -4.87 -7.68
N GLU A 170 13.81 -4.85 -8.63
CA GLU A 170 14.32 -3.61 -9.23
C GLU A 170 14.77 -2.58 -8.19
N VAL A 171 15.39 -3.05 -7.10
CA VAL A 171 15.93 -2.20 -6.03
C VAL A 171 16.98 -1.25 -6.63
N PRO A 172 16.95 0.06 -6.31
CA PRO A 172 17.92 1.00 -6.85
C PRO A 172 19.34 0.64 -6.46
N SER A 173 20.30 0.82 -7.39
CA SER A 173 21.72 0.56 -7.11
C SER A 173 22.24 1.31 -5.88
N LEU A 174 21.76 2.53 -5.63
CA LEU A 174 22.17 3.33 -4.48
C LEU A 174 21.74 2.71 -3.13
N VAL A 175 20.65 1.95 -3.12
CA VAL A 175 20.20 1.19 -1.94
C VAL A 175 21.07 -0.05 -1.75
N LEU A 176 21.40 -0.73 -2.86
CA LEU A 176 22.26 -1.92 -2.82
C LEU A 176 23.73 -1.60 -2.50
N GLN A 177 24.17 -0.36 -2.72
CA GLN A 177 25.54 0.11 -2.42
C GLN A 177 25.83 0.26 -0.93
N THR A 178 24.80 0.23 -0.08
CA THR A 178 24.94 0.24 1.38
C THR A 178 24.42 -1.06 1.96
N ALA A 179 25.02 -1.47 3.06
CA ALA A 179 24.57 -2.59 3.86
C ALA A 179 24.96 -2.39 5.31
N ALA A 180 24.44 -3.25 6.18
CA ALA A 180 24.98 -3.45 7.50
C ALA A 180 25.27 -4.93 7.76
N VAL A 181 26.19 -5.14 8.69
CA VAL A 181 26.55 -6.46 9.21
C VAL A 181 26.43 -6.45 10.73
N ALA A 182 26.18 -7.60 11.36
CA ALA A 182 26.22 -7.67 12.82
C ALA A 182 27.63 -7.33 13.35
N THR A 183 27.72 -6.67 14.52
CA THR A 183 29.02 -6.22 15.07
C THR A 183 29.89 -7.36 15.58
N THR A 184 29.31 -8.52 15.94
CA THR A 184 30.08 -9.72 16.30
C THR A 184 29.75 -10.90 15.38
N ALA A 185 30.71 -11.81 15.19
CA ALA A 185 30.58 -12.93 14.25
C ALA A 185 29.50 -13.96 14.64
N ASN A 186 29.06 -13.97 15.91
CA ASN A 186 28.01 -14.84 16.43
C ASN A 186 26.64 -14.13 16.54
N ASP A 187 26.55 -12.84 16.21
CA ASP A 187 25.31 -12.08 16.38
C ASP A 187 24.35 -12.28 15.21
N THR A 188 23.08 -12.24 15.57
CA THR A 188 21.93 -12.25 14.67
C THR A 188 21.64 -10.83 14.20
N MET A 189 21.09 -10.69 12.98
CA MET A 189 20.46 -9.43 12.57
C MET A 189 18.95 -9.60 12.71
N ASP A 190 18.39 -8.99 13.75
CA ASP A 190 16.98 -9.12 14.10
C ASP A 190 16.17 -7.91 13.64
N LEU A 191 15.02 -8.16 13.05
CA LEU A 191 14.02 -7.18 12.66
C LEU A 191 12.75 -7.46 13.43
N GLU A 192 12.20 -6.44 14.08
CA GLU A 192 10.99 -6.57 14.90
C GLU A 192 9.99 -5.49 14.53
N TRP A 193 8.72 -5.89 14.51
CA TRP A 193 7.60 -4.98 14.33
C TRP A 193 6.35 -5.53 14.99
N GLN A 194 5.36 -4.67 15.18
CA GLN A 194 4.07 -5.03 15.76
C GLN A 194 2.99 -5.02 14.69
N ALA A 195 1.91 -5.76 14.94
CA ALA A 195 0.68 -5.57 14.20
C ALA A 195 0.27 -4.09 14.25
N ASP A 196 -0.20 -3.55 13.14
CA ASP A 196 -0.63 -2.16 13.00
C ASP A 196 -2.16 -2.20 12.94
N ASP A 197 -2.80 -1.84 14.06
CA ASP A 197 -4.24 -1.93 14.25
C ASP A 197 -5.03 -0.99 13.33
N GLU A 198 -4.36 0.03 12.74
CA GLU A 198 -4.96 0.85 11.70
C GLU A 198 -5.12 0.10 10.37
N TYR A 199 -4.45 -1.05 10.21
CA TYR A 199 -4.76 -2.06 9.20
C TYR A 199 -5.64 -3.16 9.80
N GLN A 200 -6.71 -3.55 9.10
CA GLN A 200 -7.58 -4.65 9.50
C GLN A 200 -7.03 -6.02 9.06
N SER A 201 -5.71 -6.23 9.23
CA SER A 201 -5.03 -7.46 8.82
C SER A 201 -3.79 -7.72 9.67
N ASN A 202 -3.55 -9.00 9.93
CA ASN A 202 -2.40 -9.53 10.66
C ASN A 202 -1.56 -10.46 9.76
N GLU A 203 -1.69 -10.38 8.44
CA GLU A 203 -0.87 -11.13 7.50
C GLU A 203 0.16 -10.20 6.85
N TRP A 204 1.39 -10.67 6.74
CA TRP A 204 2.55 -9.88 6.36
C TRP A 204 3.33 -10.53 5.24
N LEU A 205 3.80 -9.72 4.30
CA LEU A 205 4.85 -10.06 3.35
C LEU A 205 6.15 -9.38 3.79
N VAL A 206 7.19 -10.19 3.99
CA VAL A 206 8.54 -9.72 4.26
C VAL A 206 9.37 -9.89 3.00
N VAL A 207 10.11 -8.85 2.60
CA VAL A 207 11.07 -8.90 1.50
C VAL A 207 12.43 -8.44 2.02
N ILE A 208 13.46 -9.25 1.82
CA ILE A 208 14.82 -9.03 2.27
C ILE A 208 15.72 -8.95 1.05
N HIS A 209 16.59 -7.94 1.02
CA HIS A 209 17.55 -7.71 -0.05
C HIS A 209 18.97 -7.75 0.52
N TYR A 210 19.81 -8.58 -0.09
CA TYR A 210 21.19 -8.77 0.34
C TYR A 210 22.13 -8.83 -0.87
N ALA A 211 23.37 -8.40 -0.69
CA ALA A 211 24.45 -8.50 -1.66
C ALA A 211 25.78 -8.52 -0.91
N GLU A 212 26.71 -9.38 -1.30
CA GLU A 212 28.08 -9.26 -0.81
C GLU A 212 28.77 -8.11 -1.55
N ILE A 213 29.03 -7.02 -0.83
CA ILE A 213 29.58 -5.78 -1.38
C ILE A 213 31.06 -5.58 -1.08
N GLN A 214 31.65 -6.46 -0.27
CA GLN A 214 33.07 -6.48 0.06
C GLN A 214 33.76 -7.63 -0.68
N LEU A 215 34.94 -7.38 -1.22
CA LEU A 215 35.77 -8.45 -1.76
C LEU A 215 36.39 -9.21 -0.57
N LEU A 216 35.87 -10.41 -0.31
CA LEU A 216 36.28 -11.22 0.83
C LEU A 216 37.54 -12.05 0.52
N PRO A 217 38.43 -12.31 1.50
CA PRO A 217 39.51 -13.28 1.37
C PRO A 217 38.97 -14.70 1.09
N ASN A 218 39.76 -15.55 0.41
CA ASN A 218 39.34 -16.91 -0.01
C ASN A 218 38.85 -17.82 1.13
N ASN A 219 39.26 -17.58 2.37
CA ASN A 219 38.88 -18.40 3.53
C ASN A 219 37.71 -17.82 4.33
N SER A 220 37.15 -16.69 3.88
CA SER A 220 36.04 -16.04 4.55
C SER A 220 34.71 -16.51 3.96
N ILE A 221 33.82 -16.98 4.82
CA ILE A 221 32.51 -17.50 4.44
C ILE A 221 31.45 -16.64 5.13
N ARG A 222 30.59 -16.01 4.33
CA ARG A 222 29.35 -15.40 4.81
C ARG A 222 28.19 -16.30 4.42
N GLU A 223 27.59 -16.93 5.41
CA GLU A 223 26.48 -17.83 5.21
C GLU A 223 25.49 -17.72 6.39
N PHE A 224 24.21 -17.58 6.10
CA PHE A 224 23.19 -17.40 7.15
C PHE A 224 21.83 -17.99 6.77
N ASP A 225 21.08 -18.38 7.78
CA ASP A 225 19.69 -18.79 7.70
C ASP A 225 18.77 -17.60 8.02
N ILE A 226 17.55 -17.60 7.47
CA ILE A 226 16.50 -16.64 7.82
C ILE A 226 15.43 -17.36 8.63
N TYR A 227 15.13 -16.81 9.80
CA TYR A 227 14.06 -17.29 10.67
C TYR A 227 12.95 -16.25 10.76
N SER A 228 11.70 -16.67 10.63
CA SER A 228 10.52 -15.88 10.99
C SER A 228 9.89 -16.48 12.23
N ASN A 229 9.79 -15.69 13.31
CA ASN A 229 9.21 -16.12 14.58
C ASN A 229 9.75 -17.46 15.10
N GLY A 230 11.06 -17.68 14.91
CA GLY A 230 11.77 -18.90 15.32
C GLY A 230 11.70 -20.08 14.35
N MET A 231 10.96 -19.99 13.25
CA MET A 231 10.90 -21.02 12.20
C MET A 231 11.85 -20.66 11.05
N ASN A 232 12.63 -21.64 10.56
CA ASN A 232 13.50 -21.42 9.40
C ASN A 232 12.63 -21.37 8.13
N GLU A 233 12.73 -20.27 7.38
CA GLU A 233 11.95 -20.02 6.16
C GLU A 233 12.50 -20.76 4.94
N PHE A 234 13.79 -21.11 4.94
CA PHE A 234 14.47 -21.77 3.83
C PHE A 234 15.24 -23.01 4.30
N PRO A 235 14.55 -24.04 4.85
CA PRO A 235 15.20 -25.29 5.20
C PRO A 235 15.66 -26.03 3.94
N ALA A 236 16.38 -27.15 4.12
CA ALA A 236 16.77 -28.01 2.99
C ALA A 236 15.53 -28.42 2.14
N PRO A 237 15.63 -28.44 0.80
CA PRO A 237 16.86 -28.42 -0.01
C PRO A 237 17.39 -27.03 -0.40
N ASP A 238 16.68 -25.95 -0.13
CA ASP A 238 17.12 -24.59 -0.49
C ASP A 238 18.39 -24.22 0.28
N GLY A 239 18.39 -24.51 1.59
CA GLY A 239 19.54 -24.37 2.45
C GLY A 239 19.89 -22.92 2.77
N PRO A 240 21.03 -22.69 3.46
CA PRO A 240 21.38 -21.36 3.92
C PRO A 240 21.80 -20.44 2.78
N ILE A 241 21.64 -19.14 2.99
CA ILE A 241 21.98 -18.11 2.03
C ILE A 241 23.48 -17.83 2.10
N SER A 242 24.15 -17.98 0.95
CA SER A 242 25.54 -17.55 0.74
C SER A 242 25.58 -16.46 -0.34
N PRO A 243 25.64 -15.16 0.03
CA PRO A 243 25.66 -14.08 -0.95
C PRO A 243 26.92 -14.14 -1.84
N ILE A 244 26.75 -13.86 -3.13
CA ILE A 244 27.85 -13.84 -4.10
C ILE A 244 28.33 -12.41 -4.28
N TYR A 245 29.65 -12.20 -4.29
CA TYR A 245 30.25 -10.88 -4.48
C TYR A 245 29.68 -10.18 -5.73
N ASN A 246 29.24 -8.95 -5.55
CA ASN A 246 28.67 -8.09 -6.59
C ASN A 246 27.46 -8.69 -7.30
N ARG A 247 26.70 -9.57 -6.63
CA ARG A 247 25.40 -10.05 -7.08
C ARG A 247 24.35 -9.80 -6.02
N THR A 248 23.22 -9.24 -6.46
CA THR A 248 22.05 -9.04 -5.60
C THR A 248 21.28 -10.34 -5.46
N GLY A 249 21.01 -10.71 -4.22
CA GLY A 249 20.05 -11.74 -3.85
C GLY A 249 18.86 -11.14 -3.12
N TYR A 250 17.81 -11.94 -3.01
CA TYR A 250 16.59 -11.59 -2.30
C TYR A 250 16.03 -12.81 -1.60
N ALA A 251 15.21 -12.57 -0.60
CA ALA A 251 14.33 -13.56 0.01
C ALA A 251 12.97 -12.90 0.27
N TYR A 252 11.88 -13.64 0.12
CA TYR A 252 10.57 -13.16 0.54
C TYR A 252 9.73 -14.32 1.05
N PHE A 253 8.90 -14.04 2.04
CA PHE A 253 8.03 -15.02 2.68
C PHE A 253 6.87 -14.30 3.37
N THR A 254 5.85 -15.07 3.75
CA THR A 254 4.67 -14.55 4.45
C THR A 254 4.63 -15.04 5.89
N THR A 255 4.22 -14.18 6.80
CA THR A 255 3.99 -14.53 8.21
C THR A 255 2.68 -13.92 8.68
N LYS A 256 2.00 -14.57 9.64
CA LYS A 256 0.67 -14.14 10.08
C LYS A 256 0.34 -14.54 11.50
N ASP A 257 -0.82 -14.09 11.98
CA ASP A 257 -1.48 -14.55 13.20
C ASP A 257 -0.71 -14.26 14.51
N LEU A 258 0.08 -13.19 14.52
CA LEU A 258 0.81 -12.71 15.69
C LEU A 258 0.55 -11.22 15.97
N THR A 259 0.88 -10.79 17.20
CA THR A 259 0.86 -9.37 17.59
C THR A 259 2.24 -8.73 17.48
N ASN A 260 3.29 -9.51 17.74
CA ASN A 260 4.68 -9.11 17.55
C ASN A 260 5.33 -10.10 16.58
N TYR A 261 6.06 -9.55 15.62
CA TYR A 261 6.75 -10.31 14.60
C TYR A 261 8.24 -10.10 14.74
N ASN A 262 9.00 -11.16 14.49
CA ASN A 262 10.45 -11.13 14.49
C ASN A 262 10.98 -11.87 13.26
N VAL A 263 11.98 -11.29 12.62
CA VAL A 263 12.79 -11.93 11.59
C VAL A 263 14.26 -11.86 11.98
N SER A 264 14.92 -13.01 12.04
CA SER A 264 16.34 -13.12 12.37
C SER A 264 17.14 -13.65 11.18
N LEU A 265 18.19 -12.95 10.79
CA LEU A 265 19.25 -13.54 9.97
C LEU A 265 20.32 -14.09 10.93
N LYS A 266 20.62 -15.39 10.86
CA LYS A 266 21.54 -16.06 11.80
C LYS A 266 22.68 -16.76 11.05
N SER A 267 23.92 -16.49 11.44
CA SER A 267 25.10 -17.19 10.90
C SER A 267 24.97 -18.70 11.05
N THR A 268 25.39 -19.45 10.02
CA THR A 268 25.54 -20.90 10.14
C THR A 268 26.81 -21.25 10.91
N GLN A 269 26.95 -22.50 11.35
CA GLN A 269 28.18 -22.99 11.99
C GLN A 269 29.42 -22.95 11.08
N ARG A 270 29.23 -22.85 9.75
CA ARG A 270 30.32 -22.75 8.78
C ARG A 270 30.75 -21.31 8.50
N ALA A 271 29.92 -20.34 8.87
CA ALA A 271 30.19 -18.95 8.60
C ALA A 271 31.34 -18.43 9.47
N THR A 272 32.25 -17.69 8.85
CA THR A 272 33.33 -16.95 9.54
C THR A 272 33.03 -15.45 9.60
N LEU A 273 31.97 -15.01 8.92
CA LEU A 273 31.50 -13.64 8.86
C LEU A 273 30.02 -13.57 9.26
N PRO A 274 29.59 -12.48 9.91
CA PRO A 274 28.20 -12.28 10.31
C PRO A 274 27.26 -12.15 9.09
N PRO A 275 25.92 -12.18 9.27
CA PRO A 275 24.98 -11.90 8.19
C PRO A 275 25.15 -10.49 7.61
N ILE A 276 24.62 -10.27 6.41
CA ILE A 276 24.64 -8.97 5.72
C ILE A 276 23.23 -8.62 5.23
N LEU A 277 22.86 -7.35 5.35
CA LEU A 277 21.56 -6.84 4.93
C LEU A 277 21.72 -5.49 4.24
N ASN A 278 21.22 -5.37 3.02
CA ASN A 278 21.24 -4.12 2.25
C ASN A 278 19.93 -3.35 2.40
N ALA A 279 18.80 -4.06 2.39
CA ALA A 279 17.49 -3.45 2.48
C ALA A 279 16.42 -4.46 2.87
N PHE A 280 15.29 -3.96 3.34
CA PHE A 280 14.10 -4.78 3.55
C PHE A 280 12.81 -3.98 3.33
N GLU A 281 11.74 -4.71 3.07
CA GLU A 281 10.40 -4.18 2.89
C GLU A 281 9.40 -5.04 3.68
N LEU A 282 8.48 -4.38 4.37
CA LEU A 282 7.41 -4.98 5.15
C LEU A 282 6.08 -4.47 4.60
N TYR A 283 5.21 -5.40 4.24
CA TYR A 283 3.85 -5.11 3.79
C TYR A 283 2.85 -5.87 4.63
N THR A 284 1.76 -5.21 5.00
CA THR A 284 0.55 -5.88 5.45
C THR A 284 -0.25 -6.33 4.22
N ILE A 285 -0.70 -7.58 4.19
CA ILE A 285 -1.52 -8.12 3.11
C ILE A 285 -2.98 -7.82 3.41
N LEU A 286 -3.65 -7.10 2.49
CA LEU A 286 -5.05 -6.73 2.63
C LEU A 286 -5.90 -7.57 1.67
N PRO A 287 -6.79 -8.45 2.15
CA PRO A 287 -7.68 -9.21 1.29
C PRO A 287 -8.73 -8.28 0.65
N VAL A 288 -9.07 -8.58 -0.61
CA VAL A 288 -10.19 -7.94 -1.30
C VAL A 288 -11.48 -8.56 -0.76
N GLN A 289 -12.28 -7.74 -0.06
CA GLN A 289 -13.54 -8.15 0.57
C GLN A 289 -14.76 -7.89 -0.31
N PHE A 290 -14.71 -6.84 -1.13
CA PHE A 290 -15.82 -6.38 -1.94
C PHE A 290 -15.43 -6.27 -3.41
N TRP A 291 -16.34 -6.73 -4.27
CA TRP A 291 -16.33 -6.44 -5.70
C TRP A 291 -17.10 -5.15 -5.94
N ALA A 292 -16.56 -4.30 -6.82
CA ALA A 292 -17.25 -3.07 -7.22
C ALA A 292 -18.60 -3.36 -7.89
N THR A 293 -19.50 -2.39 -7.84
CA THR A 293 -20.77 -2.44 -8.56
C THR A 293 -20.52 -2.67 -10.05
N TYR A 294 -21.41 -3.45 -10.68
CA TYR A 294 -21.31 -3.76 -12.10
C TYR A 294 -21.12 -2.50 -12.96
N ASP A 295 -20.08 -2.48 -13.79
CA ASP A 295 -19.65 -1.30 -14.56
C ASP A 295 -20.77 -0.70 -15.41
N GLY A 296 -21.65 -1.53 -15.97
CA GLY A 296 -22.79 -1.06 -16.76
C GLY A 296 -23.79 -0.26 -15.92
N ASP A 297 -24.02 -0.69 -14.68
CA ASP A 297 -24.91 0.02 -13.74
C ASP A 297 -24.23 1.32 -13.27
N VAL A 298 -22.93 1.29 -12.97
CA VAL A 298 -22.12 2.47 -12.61
C VAL A 298 -22.12 3.50 -13.74
N THR A 299 -21.95 3.05 -14.98
CA THR A 299 -21.99 3.91 -16.17
C THR A 299 -23.37 4.55 -16.34
N ALA A 300 -24.43 3.74 -16.26
CA ALA A 300 -25.80 4.20 -16.39
C ALA A 300 -26.18 5.23 -15.31
N ILE A 301 -25.88 4.94 -14.03
CA ILE A 301 -26.24 5.84 -12.93
C ILE A 301 -25.43 7.13 -12.94
N ASN A 302 -24.16 7.10 -13.37
CA ASN A 302 -23.38 8.33 -13.55
C ASN A 302 -23.92 9.23 -14.67
N LEU A 303 -24.45 8.64 -15.76
CA LEU A 303 -25.14 9.40 -16.81
C LEU A 303 -26.44 10.04 -16.28
N ILE A 304 -27.21 9.31 -15.47
CA ILE A 304 -28.40 9.85 -14.79
C ILE A 304 -28.01 11.01 -13.88
N LYS A 305 -27.00 10.81 -13.01
CA LYS A 305 -26.47 11.84 -12.11
C LYS A 305 -26.03 13.11 -12.86
N ALA A 306 -25.38 12.96 -14.02
CA ALA A 306 -24.94 14.09 -14.84
C ALA A 306 -26.09 14.82 -15.54
N SER A 307 -27.18 14.11 -15.86
CA SER A 307 -28.30 14.65 -16.63
C SER A 307 -29.30 15.44 -15.79
N TYR A 308 -29.44 15.12 -14.50
CA TYR A 308 -30.42 15.77 -13.63
C TYR A 308 -29.75 16.52 -12.48
N LYS A 309 -30.05 17.82 -12.37
CA LYS A 309 -29.60 18.67 -11.26
C LYS A 309 -30.26 18.21 -9.94
N GLY A 310 -29.52 18.25 -8.84
CA GLY A 310 -30.03 17.95 -7.49
C GLY A 310 -29.76 16.53 -6.98
N ILE A 311 -29.38 15.59 -7.85
CA ILE A 311 -29.05 14.20 -7.48
C ILE A 311 -27.71 14.08 -6.72
N SER A 312 -26.83 15.08 -6.84
CA SER A 312 -25.39 14.90 -6.56
C SER A 312 -24.98 14.77 -5.08
N LYS A 313 -25.86 15.05 -4.11
CA LYS A 313 -25.44 15.11 -2.70
C LYS A 313 -25.27 13.70 -2.13
N GLY A 314 -24.04 13.33 -1.77
CA GLY A 314 -23.70 12.02 -1.21
C GLY A 314 -23.48 10.89 -2.23
N TRP A 315 -23.60 11.16 -3.53
CA TRP A 315 -23.33 10.19 -4.60
C TRP A 315 -21.86 10.25 -5.03
N ASN A 316 -20.95 9.75 -4.20
CA ASN A 316 -19.51 9.72 -4.49
C ASN A 316 -18.96 8.30 -4.42
N GLY A 317 -18.00 7.96 -5.29
CA GLY A 317 -17.41 6.61 -5.35
C GLY A 317 -18.38 5.56 -5.87
N ASP A 318 -18.25 4.32 -5.38
CA ASP A 318 -19.14 3.22 -5.74
C ASP A 318 -20.56 3.41 -5.15
N PRO A 319 -21.62 3.13 -5.94
CA PRO A 319 -23.01 3.35 -5.53
C PRO A 319 -23.56 2.30 -4.55
N CYS A 320 -23.03 1.08 -4.53
CA CYS A 320 -23.58 -0.02 -3.73
C CYS A 320 -22.70 -0.40 -2.54
N VAL A 321 -21.37 -0.37 -2.70
CA VAL A 321 -20.43 -0.98 -1.75
C VAL A 321 -19.36 -0.02 -1.20
N PRO A 322 -18.89 -0.25 0.04
CA PRO A 322 -19.49 -1.17 1.02
C PRO A 322 -20.89 -0.68 1.42
N THR A 323 -21.78 -1.59 1.83
CA THR A 323 -23.23 -1.32 1.97
C THR A 323 -23.56 -0.15 2.89
N ASN A 324 -22.77 0.06 3.95
CA ASN A 324 -22.90 1.17 4.89
C ASN A 324 -22.46 2.54 4.30
N LEU A 325 -21.74 2.53 3.17
CA LEU A 325 -21.27 3.70 2.44
C LEU A 325 -21.89 3.81 1.04
N GLY A 326 -22.95 3.04 0.76
CA GLY A 326 -23.71 3.11 -0.47
C GLY A 326 -24.40 4.47 -0.66
N TRP A 327 -24.80 4.76 -1.90
CA TRP A 327 -25.44 6.04 -2.21
C TRP A 327 -26.85 6.14 -1.61
N SER A 328 -27.17 7.31 -1.07
CA SER A 328 -28.51 7.57 -0.55
C SER A 328 -29.56 7.40 -1.66
N GLY A 329 -30.61 6.63 -1.37
CA GLY A 329 -31.68 6.31 -2.31
C GLY A 329 -31.35 5.18 -3.30
N VAL A 330 -30.15 4.60 -3.27
CA VAL A 330 -29.78 3.47 -4.11
C VAL A 330 -29.78 2.18 -3.28
N ASN A 331 -30.56 1.18 -3.68
CA ASN A 331 -30.40 -0.17 -3.14
C ASN A 331 -29.86 -1.09 -4.23
N CYS A 332 -29.07 -2.06 -3.78
CA CYS A 332 -28.44 -3.03 -4.64
C CYS A 332 -28.70 -4.45 -4.15
N THR A 333 -28.31 -5.43 -4.96
CA THR A 333 -28.28 -6.83 -4.55
C THR A 333 -27.39 -7.02 -3.32
N THR A 334 -27.84 -7.86 -2.39
CA THR A 334 -27.17 -8.07 -1.08
C THR A 334 -26.22 -9.27 -1.03
N ASP A 335 -26.17 -10.07 -2.11
CA ASP A 335 -25.33 -11.24 -2.20
C ASP A 335 -23.85 -10.82 -2.42
N SER A 336 -23.05 -10.86 -1.34
CA SER A 336 -21.64 -10.48 -1.36
C SER A 336 -20.76 -11.37 -2.23
N SER A 337 -21.24 -12.57 -2.62
CA SER A 337 -20.52 -13.47 -3.54
C SER A 337 -20.68 -13.08 -5.00
N LYS A 338 -21.55 -12.10 -5.31
CA LYS A 338 -21.83 -11.63 -6.66
C LYS A 338 -21.50 -10.16 -6.81
N VAL A 339 -21.23 -9.77 -8.06
CA VAL A 339 -21.07 -8.37 -8.44
C VAL A 339 -22.38 -7.61 -8.11
N PRO A 340 -22.33 -6.56 -7.28
CA PRO A 340 -23.52 -5.79 -6.91
C PRO A 340 -24.22 -5.19 -8.14
N ARG A 341 -25.54 -5.32 -8.18
CA ARG A 341 -26.41 -4.73 -9.20
C ARG A 341 -27.40 -3.75 -8.57
N ILE A 342 -27.67 -2.63 -9.23
CA ILE A 342 -28.63 -1.64 -8.76
C ILE A 342 -30.05 -2.16 -8.97
N THR A 343 -30.84 -2.25 -7.89
CA THR A 343 -32.20 -2.78 -7.90
C THR A 343 -33.25 -1.73 -7.55
N THR A 344 -32.90 -0.71 -6.78
CA THR A 344 -33.78 0.41 -6.46
C THR A 344 -33.06 1.73 -6.65
N LEU A 345 -33.76 2.70 -7.23
CA LEU A 345 -33.28 4.07 -7.37
C LEU A 345 -34.37 5.04 -6.92
N ASN A 346 -34.37 5.44 -5.66
CA ASN A 346 -35.33 6.40 -5.14
C ASN A 346 -34.94 7.83 -5.49
N LEU A 347 -35.64 8.41 -6.46
CA LEU A 347 -35.45 9.82 -6.87
C LEU A 347 -36.57 10.74 -6.37
N SER A 348 -37.37 10.27 -5.42
CA SER A 348 -38.47 11.05 -4.86
C SER A 348 -37.97 12.35 -4.25
N SER A 349 -38.71 13.43 -4.46
CA SER A 349 -38.42 14.76 -3.88
C SER A 349 -37.14 15.44 -4.38
N ILE A 350 -36.47 14.91 -5.42
CA ILE A 350 -35.27 15.54 -6.01
C ILE A 350 -35.65 16.66 -7.00
N GLY A 351 -36.93 16.74 -7.43
CA GLY A 351 -37.39 17.78 -8.36
C GLY A 351 -36.82 17.62 -9.77
N LEU A 352 -36.73 16.38 -10.24
CA LEU A 352 -36.26 16.07 -11.60
C LEU A 352 -37.08 16.84 -12.63
N ASN A 353 -36.39 17.47 -13.59
CA ASN A 353 -37.00 18.19 -14.69
C ASN A 353 -36.36 17.74 -16.01
N GLY A 354 -37.16 17.64 -17.08
CA GLY A 354 -36.74 17.17 -18.40
C GLY A 354 -37.22 15.75 -18.73
N ALA A 355 -36.84 15.28 -19.92
CA ALA A 355 -37.21 13.95 -20.41
C ALA A 355 -36.46 12.84 -19.66
N MET A 356 -37.08 11.66 -19.59
CA MET A 356 -36.40 10.45 -19.10
C MET A 356 -35.37 10.01 -20.14
N ILE A 357 -34.10 9.93 -19.73
CA ILE A 357 -33.01 9.48 -20.61
C ILE A 357 -32.98 7.96 -20.74
N THR A 358 -32.38 7.44 -21.82
CA THR A 358 -32.27 6.00 -22.06
C THR A 358 -31.42 5.26 -21.04
N ALA A 359 -30.54 5.96 -20.30
CA ALA A 359 -29.67 5.35 -19.29
C ALA A 359 -30.45 4.65 -18.16
N PHE A 360 -31.69 5.06 -17.86
CA PHE A 360 -32.55 4.32 -16.93
C PHE A 360 -32.82 2.89 -17.40
N GLY A 361 -33.01 2.68 -18.70
CA GLY A 361 -33.21 1.34 -19.28
C GLY A 361 -31.96 0.47 -19.26
N SER A 362 -30.77 1.07 -19.09
CA SER A 362 -29.50 0.33 -18.97
C SER A 362 -29.31 -0.28 -17.57
N LEU A 363 -30.08 0.14 -16.56
CA LEU A 363 -30.12 -0.48 -15.24
C LEU A 363 -30.99 -1.75 -15.29
N THR A 364 -30.48 -2.81 -15.93
CA THR A 364 -31.29 -4.01 -16.27
C THR A 364 -31.84 -4.80 -15.08
N SER A 365 -31.29 -4.57 -13.88
CA SER A 365 -31.74 -5.20 -12.63
C SER A 365 -32.65 -4.30 -11.79
N LEU A 366 -32.96 -3.09 -12.27
CA LEU A 366 -33.82 -2.13 -11.58
C LEU A 366 -35.26 -2.66 -11.51
N VAL A 367 -35.77 -2.81 -10.29
CA VAL A 367 -37.15 -3.24 -10.02
C VAL A 367 -38.01 -2.10 -9.47
N LYS A 368 -37.39 -1.03 -8.96
CA LYS A 368 -38.10 0.11 -8.36
C LYS A 368 -37.37 1.43 -8.67
N LEU A 369 -38.13 2.40 -9.18
CA LEU A 369 -37.70 3.77 -9.48
C LEU A 369 -38.57 4.76 -8.69
#